data_AF-A0A3R7IAE0-F1
#
_entry.id   AF-A0A3R7IAE0-F1
#
_cell.length_a   1.000
_cell.length_b   1.000
_cell.length_c   1.000
_cell.angle_alpha   90.00
_cell.angle_beta   90.00
_cell.angle_gamma   90.00
#
_symmetry.space_group_name_H-M   'P 1'
#
loop_
_entity.id
_entity.type
_entity.pdbx_description
1 polymer ?
#
loop_
_entity_poly.entity_id
_entity_poly.type
_entity_poly.pdbx_seq_one_letter_code
_entity_poly.pdbx_strand_id
1 'polypeptide(L)'
;MNYSTLGLLKGNSKPLMLISLLMISSFAIPLAVNSPISPCYMKISHTLLNMIETQGDTPINILITTTTDDYSSVIADIQRLGGNIRNQFQYVDVLAASIPANKILTLAENKDILRIYYDEPRSLAGVIPQIPELDVEPESADAYLSGYETIVATPETIAEIQPCNYWNPTAMGAEPVWELGDYGQDTLVVIIDTGLWAGHFLFAGTSIIGGVDLSPDRHRI
;
A
#
# COMPACT_ATOMS: atom_id res chain seq x y z
N MET A 1 1.87 -59.06 -42.68
CA MET A 1 2.72 -58.79 -41.50
C MET A 1 1.76 -58.52 -40.34
N ASN A 2 1.48 -59.54 -39.51
CA ASN A 2 2.21 -59.86 -38.26
C ASN A 2 1.88 -58.83 -37.16
N TYR A 3 1.29 -59.10 -35.99
CA TYR A 3 0.86 -60.30 -35.26
C TYR A 3 -0.24 -59.86 -34.25
N SER A 4 -1.40 -60.52 -34.18
CA SER A 4 -1.84 -61.45 -33.11
C SER A 4 -2.26 -60.86 -31.74
N THR A 5 -3.57 -60.75 -31.54
CA THR A 5 -4.40 -61.27 -30.42
C THR A 5 -3.80 -61.44 -29.01
N LEU A 6 -4.36 -60.71 -28.05
CA LEU A 6 -4.67 -61.15 -26.67
C LEU A 6 -6.18 -60.90 -26.47
N GLY A 7 -7.05 -61.80 -26.01
CA GLY A 7 -6.86 -62.96 -25.16
C GLY A 7 -7.87 -62.86 -23.99
N LEU A 8 -9.17 -62.91 -24.30
CA LEU A 8 -10.25 -62.93 -23.30
C LEU A 8 -10.20 -64.26 -22.52
N LEU A 9 -9.91 -64.18 -21.23
CA LEU A 9 -9.97 -65.33 -20.33
C LEU A 9 -11.43 -65.57 -19.89
N LYS A 10 -11.95 -66.71 -20.32
CA LYS A 10 -13.25 -67.28 -19.96
C LYS A 10 -13.06 -68.21 -18.76
N GLY A 11 -13.43 -67.74 -17.57
CA GLY A 11 -13.55 -68.57 -16.36
C GLY A 11 -14.95 -69.18 -16.26
N ASN A 12 -15.02 -70.51 -16.18
CA ASN A 12 -16.23 -71.30 -16.00
C ASN A 12 -16.42 -71.60 -14.51
N SER A 13 -17.44 -71.03 -13.85
CA SER A 13 -17.96 -71.55 -12.58
C SER A 13 -19.48 -71.36 -12.53
N LYS A 14 -20.24 -72.47 -12.48
CA LYS A 14 -21.70 -72.47 -12.29
C LYS A 14 -22.04 -72.31 -10.78
N PRO A 15 -23.34 -72.29 -10.37
CA PRO A 15 -24.03 -71.12 -9.84
C PRO A 15 -24.34 -71.26 -8.34
N LEU A 16 -24.62 -70.16 -7.64
CA LEU A 16 -25.41 -70.24 -6.41
C LEU A 16 -26.39 -69.05 -6.36
N MET A 17 -27.68 -69.36 -6.49
CA MET A 17 -28.77 -68.45 -6.18
C MET A 17 -28.74 -68.13 -4.68
N LEU A 18 -28.84 -66.85 -4.32
CA LEU A 18 -29.53 -66.45 -3.10
C LEU A 18 -30.29 -65.14 -3.34
N ILE A 19 -31.62 -65.27 -3.33
CA ILE A 19 -32.58 -64.18 -3.26
C ILE A 19 -32.49 -63.59 -1.85
N SER A 20 -32.24 -62.29 -1.69
CA SER A 20 -32.69 -61.52 -0.52
C SER A 20 -32.64 -60.01 -0.76
N LEU A 21 -33.81 -59.44 -1.09
CA LEU A 21 -34.39 -58.26 -0.44
C LEU A 21 -33.42 -57.13 -0.02
N LEU A 22 -33.16 -56.15 -0.89
CA LEU A 22 -32.59 -54.86 -0.47
C LEU A 22 -33.73 -53.98 0.07
N MET A 23 -34.00 -54.10 1.37
CA MET A 23 -34.85 -53.14 2.08
C MET A 23 -34.06 -51.86 2.33
N ILE A 24 -34.73 -50.75 2.04
CA ILE A 24 -34.33 -49.36 2.19
C ILE A 24 -33.59 -49.10 3.51
N SER A 25 -32.38 -48.54 3.43
CA SER A 25 -32.00 -47.45 4.35
C SER A 25 -31.10 -46.47 3.62
N SER A 26 -31.74 -45.49 3.00
CA SER A 26 -31.09 -44.26 2.56
C SER A 26 -30.68 -43.47 3.80
N PHE A 27 -29.56 -43.83 4.43
CA PHE A 27 -28.81 -42.82 5.18
C PHE A 27 -28.06 -41.97 4.16
N ALA A 28 -28.81 -41.06 3.53
CA ALA A 28 -28.22 -39.85 3.02
C ALA A 28 -27.68 -39.11 4.25
N ILE A 29 -26.38 -39.22 4.51
CA ILE A 29 -25.70 -38.22 5.32
C ILE A 29 -25.75 -36.96 4.46
N PRO A 30 -26.50 -35.91 4.83
CA PRO A 30 -26.28 -34.64 4.18
C PRO A 30 -24.89 -34.22 4.62
N LEU A 31 -23.90 -34.33 3.72
CA LEU A 31 -22.69 -33.53 3.81
C LEU A 31 -23.11 -32.07 3.58
N ALA A 32 -23.76 -31.48 4.58
CA ALA A 32 -23.87 -30.05 4.70
C ALA A 32 -22.52 -29.56 5.25
N VAL A 33 -21.51 -29.48 4.38
CA VAL A 33 -20.34 -28.64 4.65
C VAL A 33 -20.75 -27.20 4.34
N ASN A 34 -21.70 -26.68 5.11
CA ASN A 34 -21.84 -25.25 5.32
C ASN A 34 -21.15 -24.96 6.64
N SER A 35 -19.82 -25.10 6.68
CA SER A 35 -19.07 -24.44 7.73
C SER A 35 -19.32 -22.95 7.54
N PRO A 36 -19.98 -22.25 8.49
CA PRO A 36 -20.06 -20.80 8.39
C PRO A 36 -18.63 -20.28 8.30
N ILE A 37 -18.34 -19.47 7.28
CA ILE A 37 -17.08 -18.74 7.21
C ILE A 37 -16.93 -18.04 8.56
N SER A 38 -15.85 -18.35 9.29
CA SER A 38 -15.66 -17.78 10.61
C SER A 38 -15.72 -16.25 10.49
N PRO A 39 -16.48 -15.54 11.36
CA PRO A 39 -16.63 -14.09 11.28
C PRO A 39 -15.29 -13.32 11.23
N CYS A 40 -14.20 -13.93 11.69
CA CYS A 40 -12.86 -13.35 11.63
C CYS A 40 -12.36 -13.13 10.19
N TYR A 41 -12.69 -14.00 9.23
CA TYR A 41 -12.28 -13.84 7.82
C TYR A 41 -12.92 -12.61 7.18
N MET A 42 -14.12 -12.22 7.61
CA MET A 42 -14.83 -11.06 7.08
C MET A 42 -14.21 -9.73 7.50
N LYS A 43 -13.37 -9.74 8.56
CA LYS A 43 -12.64 -8.56 9.03
C LYS A 43 -11.35 -8.31 8.24
N ILE A 44 -10.81 -9.32 7.58
CA ILE A 44 -9.48 -9.25 6.94
C ILE A 44 -9.65 -8.92 5.46
N SER A 45 -8.89 -7.95 4.97
CA SER A 45 -8.91 -7.60 3.54
C SER A 45 -8.37 -8.74 2.66
N HIS A 46 -8.82 -8.81 1.41
CA HIS A 46 -8.40 -9.86 0.47
C HIS A 46 -6.88 -9.91 0.27
N THR A 47 -6.25 -8.74 0.07
CA THR A 47 -4.79 -8.63 -0.05
C THR A 47 -4.08 -9.20 1.18
N LEU A 48 -4.60 -8.91 2.38
CA LEU A 48 -3.99 -9.41 3.61
C LEU A 48 -4.19 -10.92 3.80
N LEU A 49 -5.34 -11.48 3.41
CA LEU A 49 -5.56 -12.93 3.42
C LEU A 49 -4.51 -13.65 2.55
N ASN A 50 -4.26 -13.16 1.34
CA ASN A 50 -3.23 -13.74 0.46
C ASN A 50 -1.83 -13.65 1.09
N MET A 51 -1.54 -12.58 1.83
CA MET A 51 -0.26 -12.45 2.54
C MET A 51 -0.13 -13.43 3.71
N ILE A 52 -1.20 -13.66 4.47
CA ILE A 52 -1.23 -14.64 5.58
C ILE A 52 -0.89 -16.03 5.09
N GLU A 53 -1.44 -16.44 3.95
CA GLU A 53 -1.22 -17.77 3.36
C GLU A 53 0.22 -17.98 2.86
N THR A 54 0.92 -16.90 2.52
CA THR A 54 2.23 -16.95 1.85
C THR A 54 3.42 -16.62 2.76
N GLN A 55 3.23 -15.83 3.82
CA GLN A 55 4.33 -15.30 4.63
C GLN A 55 4.62 -16.04 5.94
N GLY A 56 3.76 -16.98 6.35
CA GLY A 56 4.04 -17.84 7.50
C GLY A 56 4.17 -17.09 8.83
N ASP A 57 5.33 -17.17 9.48
CA ASP A 57 5.63 -16.45 10.74
C ASP A 57 6.27 -15.07 10.53
N THR A 58 6.53 -14.68 9.28
CA THR A 58 7.12 -13.39 8.95
C THR A 58 6.20 -12.26 9.42
N PRO A 59 6.72 -11.24 10.13
CA PRO A 59 5.92 -10.08 10.51
C PRO A 59 5.44 -9.29 9.30
N ILE A 60 4.15 -8.98 9.29
CA ILE A 60 3.51 -8.14 8.28
C ILE A 60 3.02 -6.86 8.93
N ASN A 61 3.20 -5.73 8.24
CA ASN A 61 2.62 -4.45 8.64
C ASN A 61 1.13 -4.40 8.29
N ILE A 62 0.32 -4.04 9.27
CA ILE A 62 -1.14 -4.00 9.15
C ILE A 62 -1.70 -2.69 9.70
N LEU A 63 -2.85 -2.29 9.16
CA LEU A 63 -3.71 -1.23 9.68
C LEU A 63 -4.98 -1.87 10.23
N ILE A 64 -5.34 -1.51 11.47
CA ILE A 64 -6.49 -2.08 12.16
C ILE A 64 -7.48 -0.97 12.45
N THR A 65 -8.68 -1.07 11.89
CA THR A 65 -9.82 -0.22 12.28
C THR A 65 -10.52 -0.85 13.48
N THR A 66 -10.70 -0.08 14.54
CA THR A 66 -11.35 -0.51 15.78
C THR A 66 -12.75 0.06 15.91
N THR A 67 -13.51 -0.43 16.89
CA THR A 67 -14.86 0.07 17.19
C THR A 67 -14.86 1.41 17.92
N THR A 68 -13.74 1.73 18.59
CA THR A 68 -13.54 2.91 19.44
C THR A 68 -12.07 3.35 19.39
N ASP A 69 -11.78 4.54 19.90
CA ASP A 69 -10.42 5.07 20.11
C ASP A 69 -9.68 4.46 21.33
N ASP A 70 -10.37 3.69 22.18
CA ASP A 70 -9.72 2.85 23.20
C ASP A 70 -9.09 1.59 22.57
N TYR A 71 -7.77 1.66 22.35
CA TYR A 71 -6.99 0.58 21.76
C TYR A 71 -6.50 -0.48 22.77
N SER A 72 -6.79 -0.34 24.07
CA SER A 72 -6.13 -1.12 25.14
C SER A 72 -6.23 -2.64 24.95
N SER A 73 -7.43 -3.13 24.62
CA SER A 73 -7.71 -4.55 24.36
C SER A 73 -6.94 -5.07 23.14
N VAL A 74 -6.97 -4.32 22.05
CA VAL A 74 -6.30 -4.69 20.79
C VAL A 74 -4.77 -4.67 20.94
N ILE A 75 -4.22 -3.68 21.66
CA ILE A 75 -2.78 -3.59 21.96
C ILE A 75 -2.32 -4.80 22.77
N ALA A 76 -3.07 -5.19 23.81
CA ALA A 76 -2.73 -6.35 24.63
C ALA A 76 -2.70 -7.64 23.80
N ASP A 77 -3.66 -7.82 22.89
CA ASP A 77 -3.68 -8.98 21.99
C ASP A 77 -2.53 -8.98 20.98
N ILE A 78 -2.20 -7.83 20.39
CA ILE A 78 -1.06 -7.72 19.47
C ILE A 78 0.24 -8.11 20.16
N GLN A 79 0.49 -7.57 21.35
CA GLN A 79 1.68 -7.87 22.14
C GLN A 79 1.74 -9.35 22.55
N ARG A 80 0.61 -9.91 23.00
CA ARG A 80 0.48 -11.34 23.35
C ARG A 80 0.77 -12.26 22.17
N LEU A 81 0.43 -11.83 20.95
CA LEU A 81 0.68 -12.56 19.72
C LEU A 81 2.09 -12.33 19.13
N GLY A 82 2.96 -11.61 19.85
CA GLY A 82 4.34 -11.35 19.44
C GLY A 82 4.49 -10.23 18.41
N GLY A 83 3.46 -9.40 18.25
CA GLY A 83 3.51 -8.19 17.42
C GLY A 83 3.91 -6.94 18.21
N ASN A 84 4.12 -5.85 17.48
CA ASN A 84 4.41 -4.53 18.05
C ASN A 84 3.52 -3.45 17.43
N ILE A 85 3.20 -2.43 18.24
CA ILE A 85 2.49 -1.24 17.78
C ILE A 85 3.49 -0.31 17.09
N ARG A 86 3.13 0.20 15.91
CA ARG A 86 3.91 1.18 15.14
C ARG A 86 3.36 2.59 15.30
N ASN A 87 2.04 2.74 15.28
CA ASN A 87 1.39 4.04 15.47
C ASN A 87 -0.03 3.89 16.01
N GLN A 88 -0.50 4.89 16.75
CA GLN A 88 -1.89 5.03 17.20
C GLN A 88 -2.40 6.36 16.65
N PHE A 89 -3.43 6.31 15.80
CA PHE A 89 -3.93 7.52 15.16
C PHE A 89 -4.90 8.25 16.11
N GLN A 90 -4.74 9.57 16.19
CA GLN A 90 -5.52 10.41 17.09
C GLN A 90 -6.88 10.83 16.51
N TYR A 91 -6.96 10.98 15.19
CA TYR A 91 -8.11 11.56 14.50
C TYR A 91 -9.00 10.54 13.79
N VAL A 92 -8.61 9.26 13.85
CA VAL A 92 -9.37 8.13 13.29
C VAL A 92 -9.17 6.92 14.20
N ASP A 93 -10.20 6.06 14.31
CA ASP A 93 -10.19 4.83 15.10
C ASP A 93 -9.36 3.73 14.41
N VAL A 94 -8.08 4.00 14.23
CA VAL A 94 -7.12 3.14 13.54
C VAL A 94 -5.83 3.06 14.34
N LEU A 95 -5.21 1.89 14.31
CA LEU A 95 -3.82 1.70 14.74
C LEU A 95 -3.01 0.96 13.67
N ALA A 96 -1.72 1.24 13.62
CA ALA A 96 -0.75 0.53 12.80
C ALA A 96 0.08 -0.41 13.67
N ALA A 97 0.27 -1.65 13.20
CA ALA A 97 1.03 -2.66 13.92
C ALA A 97 1.86 -3.52 12.97
N SER A 98 2.83 -4.24 13.52
CA SER A 98 3.51 -5.35 12.84
C SER A 98 3.26 -6.62 13.64
N ILE A 99 2.82 -7.70 12.99
CA ILE A 99 2.47 -8.96 13.65
C ILE A 99 2.84 -10.15 12.76
N PRO A 100 3.28 -11.29 13.33
CA PRO A 100 3.49 -12.51 12.55
C PRO A 100 2.24 -12.90 11.74
N ALA A 101 2.41 -13.17 10.45
CA ALA A 101 1.28 -13.35 9.52
C ALA A 101 0.30 -14.45 9.98
N ASN A 102 0.82 -15.57 10.46
CA ASN A 102 0.07 -16.71 10.98
C ASN A 102 -0.74 -16.42 12.26
N LYS A 103 -0.58 -15.25 12.89
CA LYS A 103 -1.36 -14.83 14.07
C LYS A 103 -2.51 -13.89 13.75
N ILE A 104 -2.60 -13.38 12.52
CA ILE A 104 -3.60 -12.36 12.15
C ILE A 104 -5.03 -12.90 12.24
N LEU A 105 -5.26 -14.17 11.88
CA LEU A 105 -6.57 -14.81 12.01
C LEU A 105 -7.03 -14.89 13.47
N THR A 106 -6.10 -15.19 14.38
CA THR A 106 -6.36 -15.18 15.83
C THR A 106 -6.60 -13.77 16.34
N LEU A 107 -5.84 -12.78 15.87
CA LEU A 107 -6.07 -11.37 16.23
C LEU A 107 -7.48 -10.90 15.84
N ALA A 108 -7.96 -11.30 14.66
CA ALA A 108 -9.29 -10.92 14.16
C ALA A 108 -10.47 -11.42 15.02
N GLU A 109 -10.23 -12.37 15.93
CA GLU A 109 -11.25 -12.80 16.91
C GLU A 109 -11.56 -11.73 17.96
N ASN A 110 -10.67 -10.74 18.15
CA ASN A 110 -10.91 -9.62 19.05
C ASN A 110 -12.17 -8.83 18.61
N LYS A 111 -13.10 -8.64 19.54
CA LYS A 111 -14.41 -8.02 19.28
C LYS A 111 -14.32 -6.53 18.98
N ASP A 112 -13.28 -5.87 19.45
CA ASP A 112 -13.05 -4.44 19.30
C ASP A 112 -12.41 -4.11 17.93
N ILE A 113 -12.07 -5.13 17.13
CA ILE A 113 -11.59 -4.99 15.76
C ILE A 113 -12.76 -5.04 14.78
N LEU A 114 -12.89 -3.98 13.97
CA LEU A 114 -13.82 -3.91 12.83
C LEU A 114 -13.20 -4.49 11.57
N ARG A 115 -11.99 -4.05 11.21
CA ARG A 115 -11.28 -4.51 10.01
C ARG A 115 -9.76 -4.48 10.16
N ILE A 116 -9.10 -5.34 9.40
CA ILE A 116 -7.64 -5.44 9.29
C ILE A 116 -7.25 -5.37 7.81
N TYR A 117 -6.35 -4.44 7.49
CA TYR A 117 -5.81 -4.22 6.16
C TYR A 117 -4.30 -4.43 6.16
N TYR A 118 -3.78 -4.85 5.01
CA TYR A 118 -2.35 -4.77 4.75
C TYR A 118 -1.93 -3.30 4.66
N ASP A 119 -0.86 -2.93 5.36
CA ASP A 119 -0.26 -1.60 5.28
C ASP A 119 0.63 -1.54 4.03
N GLU A 120 -0.02 -1.31 2.89
CA GLU A 120 0.60 -1.37 1.57
C GLU A 120 1.56 -0.18 1.35
N PRO A 121 2.84 -0.44 0.98
CA PRO A 121 3.75 0.62 0.58
C PRO A 121 3.20 1.43 -0.58
N ARG A 122 3.32 2.75 -0.51
CA ARG A 122 2.99 3.66 -1.60
C ARG A 122 4.28 4.16 -2.25
N SER A 123 4.25 4.24 -3.58
CA SER A 123 5.31 4.83 -4.39
C SER A 123 4.89 6.21 -4.88
N LEU A 124 5.86 7.07 -5.20
CA LEU A 124 5.59 8.37 -5.79
C LEU A 124 4.86 8.20 -7.12
N ALA A 125 3.87 9.05 -7.37
CA ALA A 125 3.08 9.04 -8.58
C ALA A 125 3.84 9.57 -9.82
N GLY A 126 5.10 9.98 -9.66
CA GLY A 126 5.93 10.54 -10.72
C GLY A 126 6.85 9.48 -11.34
N VAL A 127 6.48 9.01 -12.53
CA VAL A 127 7.50 8.69 -13.53
C VAL A 127 7.90 10.04 -14.12
N ILE A 128 9.01 10.63 -13.66
CA ILE A 128 9.70 11.58 -14.54
C ILE A 128 10.00 10.76 -15.79
N PRO A 129 9.47 11.08 -16.98
CA PRO A 129 9.87 10.38 -18.17
C PRO A 129 11.39 10.46 -18.22
N GLN A 130 12.08 9.32 -18.16
CA GLN A 130 13.51 9.27 -18.38
C GLN A 130 13.74 9.77 -19.80
N ILE A 131 13.97 11.06 -19.94
CA ILE A 131 14.53 11.65 -21.14
C ILE A 131 16.01 11.36 -20.98
N PRO A 132 16.59 10.42 -21.75
CA PRO A 132 17.96 9.94 -21.54
C PRO A 132 19.03 11.04 -21.59
N GLU A 133 18.68 12.21 -22.12
CA GLU A 133 19.55 13.39 -22.21
C GLU A 133 19.56 14.30 -20.96
N LEU A 134 18.65 14.12 -20.00
CA LEU A 134 18.54 15.00 -18.82
C LEU A 134 18.93 14.35 -17.49
N ASP A 135 19.10 13.03 -17.43
CA ASP A 135 19.47 12.26 -16.21
C ASP A 135 20.95 11.84 -16.20
N VAL A 136 21.86 12.75 -16.57
CA VAL A 136 23.32 12.48 -16.51
C VAL A 136 23.87 12.90 -15.16
N GLU A 137 23.67 12.05 -14.14
CA GLU A 137 24.18 12.18 -12.76
C GLU A 137 23.88 13.53 -12.05
N PRO A 138 23.88 13.59 -10.71
CA PRO A 138 23.87 14.89 -10.03
C PRO A 138 25.21 15.59 -10.28
N GLU A 139 25.33 16.31 -11.39
CA GLU A 139 26.46 17.20 -11.61
C GLU A 139 26.48 18.25 -10.49
N SER A 140 27.53 18.23 -9.67
CA SER A 140 27.74 19.24 -8.63
C SER A 140 27.80 20.63 -9.26
N ALA A 141 27.18 21.64 -8.63
CA ALA A 141 27.20 23.03 -9.08
C ALA A 141 28.63 23.54 -9.41
N ASP A 142 29.64 22.98 -8.76
CA ASP A 142 31.06 23.28 -8.99
C ASP A 142 31.52 22.98 -10.43
N ALA A 143 30.91 22.00 -11.11
CA ALA A 143 31.21 21.66 -12.51
C ALA A 143 30.74 22.75 -13.48
N TYR A 144 29.66 23.48 -13.15
CA TYR A 144 29.12 24.59 -13.95
C TYR A 144 29.78 25.94 -13.65
N LEU A 145 30.55 26.07 -12.57
CA LEU A 145 31.26 27.31 -12.23
C LEU A 145 32.67 27.37 -12.82
N SER A 146 33.17 26.25 -13.34
CA SER A 146 34.44 26.19 -14.07
C SER A 146 34.30 26.82 -15.46
N GLY A 147 34.61 28.12 -15.56
CA GLY A 147 34.70 28.85 -16.84
C GLY A 147 33.58 29.86 -17.09
N TYR A 148 32.70 30.10 -16.12
CA TYR A 148 31.67 31.12 -16.18
C TYR A 148 31.96 32.23 -15.17
N GLU A 149 31.86 33.50 -15.61
CA GLU A 149 31.88 34.64 -14.70
C GLU A 149 30.50 34.81 -14.06
N THR A 150 30.48 35.01 -12.74
CA THR A 150 29.28 35.43 -12.04
C THR A 150 28.91 36.83 -12.52
N ILE A 151 27.84 36.94 -13.33
CA ILE A 151 27.27 38.23 -13.68
C ILE A 151 26.28 38.68 -12.61
N VAL A 152 26.23 39.98 -12.34
CA VAL A 152 25.11 40.59 -11.61
C VAL A 152 23.95 40.68 -12.60
N ALA A 153 23.03 39.73 -12.54
CA ALA A 153 21.87 39.75 -13.41
C ALA A 153 20.92 40.88 -12.96
N THR A 154 20.73 41.89 -13.82
CA THR A 154 19.70 42.92 -13.59
C THR A 154 18.32 42.33 -13.92
N PRO A 155 17.22 42.91 -13.39
CA PRO A 155 15.88 42.46 -13.72
C PRO A 155 15.61 42.38 -15.24
N GLU A 156 16.19 43.28 -16.03
CA GLU A 156 16.07 43.26 -17.50
C GLU A 156 16.79 42.05 -18.13
N THR A 157 17.98 41.70 -17.65
CA THR A 157 18.75 40.53 -18.14
C THR A 157 18.04 39.21 -17.81
N ILE A 158 17.41 39.11 -16.64
CA ILE A 158 16.61 37.94 -16.25
C ILE A 158 15.37 37.82 -17.13
N ALA A 159 14.74 38.95 -17.50
CA ALA A 159 13.56 38.94 -18.37
C ALA A 159 13.86 38.48 -19.81
N GLU A 160 15.08 38.69 -20.31
CA GLU A 160 15.53 38.20 -21.62
C GLU A 160 15.82 36.69 -21.62
N ILE A 161 16.23 36.13 -20.47
CA ILE A 161 16.39 34.69 -20.25
C ILE A 161 15.02 34.15 -19.85
N GLN A 162 14.07 34.09 -20.79
CA GLN A 162 12.80 33.42 -20.51
C GLN A 162 13.08 31.96 -20.12
N PRO A 163 12.82 31.53 -18.87
CA PRO A 163 12.79 30.12 -18.57
C PRO A 163 11.58 29.54 -19.31
N CYS A 164 11.80 28.90 -20.47
CA CYS A 164 10.79 28.26 -21.32
C CYS A 164 10.06 27.07 -20.64
N ASN A 165 10.19 26.91 -19.33
CA ASN A 165 9.91 25.67 -18.58
C ASN A 165 8.68 25.74 -17.67
N TYR A 166 7.87 26.80 -17.73
CA TYR A 166 6.60 26.87 -16.99
C TYR A 166 5.41 27.05 -17.94
N TRP A 167 5.15 26.03 -18.77
CA TRP A 167 3.93 25.98 -19.58
C TRP A 167 2.67 25.69 -18.74
N ASN A 168 2.82 25.02 -17.60
CA ASN A 168 1.68 24.59 -16.79
C ASN A 168 0.80 25.76 -16.29
N PRO A 169 1.34 26.88 -15.78
CA PRO A 169 0.52 28.06 -15.43
C PRO A 169 -0.25 28.63 -16.62
N THR A 170 0.37 28.71 -17.80
CA THR A 170 -0.28 29.18 -19.04
C THR A 170 -1.40 28.21 -19.46
N ALA A 171 -1.11 26.92 -19.51
CA ALA A 171 -2.06 25.87 -19.93
C ALA A 171 -3.25 25.72 -18.99
N MET A 172 -3.04 25.94 -17.69
CA MET A 172 -4.08 25.84 -16.66
C MET A 172 -4.81 27.17 -16.44
N GLY A 173 -4.48 28.22 -17.22
CA GLY A 173 -5.14 29.53 -17.14
C GLY A 173 -4.89 30.27 -15.84
N ALA A 174 -3.71 30.09 -15.23
CA ALA A 174 -3.33 30.76 -13.99
C ALA A 174 -2.94 32.24 -14.21
N GLU A 175 -2.36 32.57 -15.36
CA GLU A 175 -1.85 33.93 -15.65
C GLU A 175 -2.91 35.02 -15.50
N PRO A 176 -4.15 34.89 -16.02
CA PRO A 176 -5.19 35.90 -15.84
C PRO A 176 -5.65 36.06 -14.38
N VAL A 177 -5.46 35.03 -13.54
CA VAL A 177 -5.85 35.07 -12.12
C VAL A 177 -4.84 35.87 -11.30
N TRP A 178 -3.56 35.90 -11.70
CA TRP A 178 -2.53 36.65 -10.99
C TRP A 178 -2.79 38.17 -10.97
N GLU A 179 -3.44 38.70 -12.02
CA GLU A 179 -3.84 40.11 -12.10
C GLU A 179 -4.94 40.49 -11.10
N LEU A 180 -5.68 39.50 -10.57
CA LEU A 180 -6.72 39.72 -9.57
C LEU A 180 -6.16 40.01 -8.18
N GLY A 181 -4.86 39.77 -7.96
CA GLY A 181 -4.19 39.98 -6.67
C GLY A 181 -4.61 39.00 -5.57
N ASP A 182 -5.39 37.97 -5.91
CA ASP A 182 -5.79 36.89 -5.02
C ASP A 182 -4.81 35.73 -5.18
N TYR A 183 -3.87 35.64 -4.24
CA TYR A 183 -2.80 34.63 -4.23
C TYR A 183 -3.08 33.53 -3.20
N GLY A 184 -4.32 33.42 -2.72
CA GLY A 184 -4.68 32.52 -1.62
C GLY A 184 -4.31 33.08 -0.25
N GLN A 185 -4.48 34.38 -0.05
CA GLN A 185 -4.35 34.99 1.28
C GLN A 185 -5.22 34.24 2.30
N ASP A 186 -4.73 34.14 3.53
CA ASP A 186 -5.38 33.40 4.63
C ASP A 186 -5.65 31.90 4.35
N THR A 187 -5.02 31.32 3.32
CA THR A 187 -5.11 29.90 2.99
C THR A 187 -3.85 29.15 3.42
N LEU A 188 -4.03 27.92 3.91
CA LEU A 188 -2.95 26.99 4.18
C LEU A 188 -2.96 25.85 3.16
N VAL A 189 -1.85 25.67 2.45
CA VAL A 189 -1.61 24.49 1.60
C VAL A 189 -0.71 23.52 2.38
N VAL A 190 -1.18 22.29 2.55
CA VAL A 190 -0.41 21.21 3.18
C VAL A 190 0.03 20.24 2.10
N ILE A 191 1.34 20.02 2.00
CA ILE A 191 1.95 19.10 1.04
C ILE A 191 2.46 17.88 1.81
N ILE A 192 1.93 16.70 1.50
CA ILE A 192 2.42 15.41 2.02
C ILE A 192 3.17 14.72 0.89
N ASP A 193 4.48 14.86 0.89
CA ASP A 193 5.38 14.32 -0.13
C ASP A 193 6.72 13.94 0.53
N THR A 194 7.77 13.76 -0.26
CA THR A 194 9.15 13.44 0.14
C THR A 194 9.85 14.54 0.93
N GLY A 195 9.29 15.74 0.98
CA GLY A 195 9.85 16.90 1.68
C GLY A 195 9.99 18.11 0.77
N LEU A 196 10.71 19.12 1.26
CA LEU A 196 10.88 20.41 0.58
C LEU A 196 12.31 20.91 0.75
N TRP A 197 12.97 21.31 -0.35
CA TRP A 197 14.19 22.10 -0.24
C TRP A 197 13.84 23.58 -0.01
N ALA A 198 13.65 23.95 1.26
CA ALA A 198 13.25 25.30 1.65
C ALA A 198 14.31 26.39 1.31
N GLY A 199 15.57 25.98 1.06
CA GLY A 199 16.65 26.88 0.65
C GLY A 199 16.63 27.26 -0.84
N HIS A 200 15.72 26.71 -1.64
CA HIS A 200 15.62 27.03 -3.06
C HIS A 200 15.17 28.50 -3.25
N PHE A 201 15.83 29.25 -4.13
CA PHE A 201 15.58 30.69 -4.31
C PHE A 201 14.13 31.05 -4.72
N LEU A 202 13.44 30.17 -5.45
CA LEU A 202 12.00 30.33 -5.76
C LEU A 202 11.07 30.30 -4.53
N PHE A 203 11.54 29.80 -3.38
CA PHE A 203 10.82 29.90 -2.11
C PHE A 203 11.28 31.10 -1.26
N ALA A 204 12.24 31.90 -1.73
CA ALA A 204 12.67 33.10 -1.01
C ALA A 204 11.51 34.08 -0.84
N GLY A 205 11.27 34.52 0.40
CA GLY A 205 10.15 35.41 0.73
C GLY A 205 8.77 34.73 0.77
N THR A 206 8.69 33.41 0.58
CA THR A 206 7.44 32.66 0.76
C THR A 206 7.16 32.36 2.24
N SER A 207 5.88 32.17 2.57
CA SER A 207 5.42 31.90 3.94
C SER A 207 5.38 30.39 4.22
N ILE A 208 6.53 29.73 4.18
CA ILE A 208 6.64 28.34 4.69
C ILE A 208 6.63 28.42 6.22
N ILE A 209 5.51 28.03 6.82
CA ILE A 209 5.29 28.18 8.26
C ILE A 209 5.73 26.97 9.10
N GLY A 210 6.11 25.85 8.46
CA GLY A 210 6.61 24.66 9.15
C GLY A 210 6.61 23.39 8.29
N GLY A 211 7.06 22.29 8.88
CA GLY A 211 7.08 20.96 8.29
C GLY A 211 7.33 19.89 9.35
N VAL A 212 6.98 18.64 9.05
CA VAL A 212 7.29 17.48 9.89
C VAL A 212 7.88 16.39 9.00
N ASP A 213 9.05 15.88 9.38
CA ASP A 213 9.66 14.72 8.73
C ASP A 213 9.16 13.44 9.42
N LEU A 214 8.47 12.61 8.65
CA LEU A 214 7.97 11.30 9.07
C LEU A 214 8.72 10.15 8.39
N SER A 215 9.82 10.45 7.68
CA SER A 215 10.65 9.46 7.02
C SER A 215 11.35 8.54 8.04
N PRO A 216 11.67 7.29 7.66
CA PRO A 216 12.38 6.37 8.55
C PRO A 216 13.79 6.82 8.92
N ASP A 217 14.43 7.63 8.08
CA ASP A 217 15.83 8.04 8.20
C ASP A 217 16.07 9.31 9.03
N ARG A 218 15.00 9.98 9.49
CA ARG A 218 15.01 11.16 10.40
C ARG A 218 16.09 12.18 10.05
N HIS A 219 15.88 12.95 8.99
CA HIS A 219 16.65 14.17 8.78
C HIS A 219 15.95 15.33 9.50
N ARG A 220 16.69 16.12 10.29
CA ARG A 220 16.14 17.36 10.84
C ARG A 220 15.92 18.34 9.67
N ILE A 221 14.66 18.67 9.42
CA ILE A 221 14.25 19.86 8.65
C ILE A 221 14.67 21.13 9.38
#